data_AF-A0A971N5M3-F1
#
_entry.id   AF-A0A971N5M3-F1
#
_cell.length_a   1.000
_cell.length_b   1.000
_cell.length_c   1.000
_cell.angle_alpha   90.00
_cell.angle_beta   90.00
_cell.angle_gamma   90.00
#
_symmetry.space_group_name_H-M   'P 1'
#
loop_
_entity.id
_entity.type
_entity.pdbx_description
1 polymer ?
#
loop_
_entity_poly.entity_id
_entity_poly.type
_entity_poly.pdbx_seq_one_letter_code
_entity_poly.pdbx_strand_id
1 'polypeptide(L)' 'MTLIEKSTLLNLLTTEEISSYQNDGSIKTVNYNQNEIVLLAGEECVKLENTLSGHIVVERIDESGHLMTLAEFPLS' A
#
# COMPACT_ATOMS: atom_id res chain seq x y z
N MET A 1 2.18 -5.33 -19.53
CA MET A 1 1.11 -5.06 -18.57
C MET A 1 1.76 -4.88 -17.21
N THR A 2 1.69 -3.67 -16.65
CA THR A 2 2.31 -3.34 -15.36
C THR A 2 1.43 -3.83 -14.19
N LEU A 3 1.98 -3.93 -12.97
CA LEU A 3 1.17 -4.29 -11.78
C LEU A 3 0.10 -3.24 -11.47
N ILE A 4 0.35 -1.98 -11.83
CA ILE A 4 -0.58 -0.86 -11.65
C ILE A 4 -1.88 -1.09 -12.42
N GLU A 5 -1.78 -1.51 -13.68
CA GLU A 5 -2.93 -1.80 -14.55
C GLU A 5 -3.82 -2.95 -14.04
N LYS A 6 -3.29 -3.81 -13.17
CA LYS A 6 -4.03 -4.93 -12.56
C LYS A 6 -4.69 -4.56 -11.23
N SER A 7 -4.35 -3.42 -10.66
CA SER A 7 -4.85 -3.03 -9.36
C SER A 7 -6.32 -2.59 -9.44
N THR A 8 -7.15 -3.03 -8.50
CA THR A 8 -8.59 -2.73 -8.43
C THR A 8 -8.91 -1.23 -8.50
N LEU A 9 -8.06 -0.37 -7.92
CA LEU A 9 -8.29 1.07 -7.91
C LEU A 9 -7.78 1.80 -9.16
N LEU A 10 -6.77 1.23 -9.83
CA LEU A 10 -6.05 1.90 -10.92
C LEU A 10 -6.33 1.30 -12.30
N ASN A 11 -7.04 0.17 -12.37
CA ASN A 11 -7.43 -0.49 -13.61
C ASN A 11 -8.42 0.31 -14.47
N LEU A 12 -9.02 1.38 -13.93
CA LEU A 12 -9.89 2.30 -14.66
C LEU A 12 -9.10 3.39 -15.41
N LEU A 13 -7.82 3.55 -15.10
CA LEU A 13 -6.96 4.54 -15.72
C LEU A 13 -6.28 3.95 -16.96
N THR A 14 -6.17 4.78 -17.99
CA THR A 14 -5.34 4.47 -19.16
C THR A 14 -3.85 4.51 -18.79
N THR A 15 -3.02 3.85 -19.60
CA THR A 15 -1.57 3.88 -19.43
C THR A 15 -1.01 5.30 -19.52
N GLU A 16 -1.60 6.13 -20.37
CA GLU A 16 -1.24 7.55 -20.55
C GLU A 16 -1.56 8.37 -19.29
N GLU A 17 -2.72 8.17 -18.66
CA GLU A 17 -3.09 8.82 -17.40
C GLU A 17 -2.16 8.40 -16.26
N ILE A 18 -1.90 7.10 -16.11
CA ILE A 18 -0.96 6.58 -15.12
C ILE A 18 0.42 7.23 -15.29
N SER A 19 0.90 7.28 -16.53
CA SER A 19 2.21 7.89 -16.84
C SER A 19 2.21 9.39 -16.53
N SER A 20 1.12 10.11 -16.82
CA SER A 20 0.99 11.52 -16.47
C SER A 20 1.07 11.75 -14.95
N TYR A 21 0.30 10.98 -14.16
CA TYR A 21 0.29 11.09 -12.70
C TYR A 21 1.62 10.68 -12.04
N GLN A 22 2.37 9.78 -12.67
CA GLN A 22 3.73 9.46 -12.22
C GLN A 22 4.70 10.61 -12.52
N ASN A 23 4.58 11.23 -13.70
CA ASN A 23 5.45 12.33 -14.12
C ASN A 23 5.22 13.61 -13.30
N ASP A 24 3.97 13.92 -12.95
CA ASP A 24 3.64 15.09 -12.10
C ASP A 24 3.81 14.81 -10.59
N GLY A 25 4.01 13.54 -10.21
CA GLY A 25 4.27 13.11 -8.85
C GLY A 25 3.02 12.88 -7.99
N SER A 26 1.82 12.96 -8.57
CA SER A 26 0.54 12.65 -7.90
C SER A 26 0.46 11.18 -7.46
N ILE A 27 1.10 10.28 -8.20
CA ILE A 27 1.24 8.87 -7.84
C ILE A 27 2.72 8.49 -7.84
N LYS A 28 3.14 7.72 -6.83
CA LYS A 28 4.51 7.21 -6.72
C LYS A 28 4.47 5.72 -6.39
N THR A 29 5.39 4.97 -6.99
CA THR A 29 5.64 3.58 -6.60
C THR A 29 6.66 3.57 -5.46
N VAL A 30 6.32 2.91 -4.36
CA VAL A 30 7.18 2.75 -3.18
C VAL A 30 7.39 1.25 -2.96
N ASN A 31 8.60 0.88 -2.54
CA ASN A 31 8.93 -0.49 -2.17
C ASN A 31 9.31 -0.52 -0.69
N TYR A 32 8.84 -1.54 0.01
CA TYR A 32 9.16 -1.80 1.41
C TYR A 32 9.83 -3.17 1.50
N ASN A 33 10.80 -3.30 2.40
CA ASN A 33 11.42 -4.58 2.69
C ASN A 33 10.50 -5.43 3.58
N GLN A 34 10.80 -6.73 3.67
CA GLN A 34 10.11 -7.61 4.60
C GLN A 34 10.24 -7.07 6.03
N ASN A 35 9.11 -7.03 6.75
CA ASN A 35 8.99 -6.52 8.13
C ASN A 35 9.28 -5.01 8.28
N GLU A 36 9.29 -4.25 7.19
CA GLU A 36 9.38 -2.79 7.25
C GLU A 36 8.01 -2.18 7.64
N ILE A 37 8.02 -1.18 8.52
CA ILE A 37 6.81 -0.53 9.02
C ILE A 37 6.36 0.51 8.00
N VAL A 38 5.11 0.38 7.52
CA VAL A 38 4.51 1.29 6.53
C VAL A 38 3.92 2.55 7.18
N LEU A 39 3.21 2.40 8.29
CA LEU A 39 2.57 3.48 9.06
C LEU A 39 2.37 3.04 10.51
N LEU A 40 2.69 3.91 11.47
CA LEU A 40 2.42 3.68 12.88
C LEU A 40 1.09 4.29 13.32
N ALA A 41 0.42 3.62 14.27
CA ALA A 41 -0.77 4.17 14.89
C ALA A 41 -0.44 5.51 15.60
N GLY A 42 -1.23 6.55 15.28
CA GLY A 42 -1.01 7.91 15.79
C GLY A 42 -0.26 8.83 14.83
N GLU A 43 0.32 8.30 13.74
CA GLU A 43 0.82 9.13 12.65
C GLU A 43 -0.34 9.69 11.80
N GLU A 44 -0.15 10.89 11.26
CA GLU A 44 -1.13 11.50 10.36
C GLU A 44 -1.19 10.72 9.04
N CYS A 45 -2.37 10.24 8.68
CA CYS A 45 -2.58 9.55 7.42
C CYS A 45 -2.81 10.58 6.30
N VAL A 46 -1.73 10.95 5.61
CA VAL A 46 -1.75 11.97 4.53
C VAL A 46 -1.77 11.37 3.11
N LYS A 47 -1.68 10.04 2.99
CA LYS A 47 -1.58 9.32 1.71
C LYS A 47 -2.46 8.08 1.70
N LEU A 48 -3.06 7.80 0.54
CA LEU A 48 -3.68 6.52 0.25
C LEU A 48 -2.65 5.65 -0.45
N GLU A 49 -2.27 4.53 0.16
CA GLU A 49 -1.40 3.54 -0.47
C GLU A 49 -2.21 2.36 -0.98
N ASN A 50 -1.84 1.89 -2.17
CA ASN A 50 -2.47 0.77 -2.85
C ASN A 50 -1.41 -0.28 -3.11
N THR A 51 -1.57 -1.45 -2.51
CA THR A 51 -0.60 -2.53 -2.65
C THR A 51 -0.65 -3.08 -4.07
N LEU A 52 0.52 -3.14 -4.73
CA LEU A 52 0.66 -3.68 -6.09
C LEU A 52 1.15 -5.13 -6.09
N SER A 53 1.90 -5.51 -5.07
CA SER A 53 2.40 -6.87 -4.84
C SER A 53 2.84 -7.02 -3.39
N GLY A 54 2.76 -8.24 -2.85
CA GLY A 54 3.19 -8.56 -1.49
C GLY A 54 2.02 -8.78 -0.53
N HIS A 55 2.33 -8.70 0.76
CA HIS A 55 1.39 -8.93 1.85
C HIS A 55 1.59 -7.86 2.91
N ILE A 56 0.50 -7.18 3.27
CA ILE A 56 0.48 -6.19 4.34
C ILE A 56 -0.34 -6.76 5.50
N VAL A 57 0.20 -6.64 6.70
CA VAL A 57 -0.47 -7.01 7.94
C VAL A 57 -0.69 -5.74 8.76
N VAL A 58 -1.91 -5.58 9.26
CA VAL A 58 -2.22 -4.53 10.25
C VAL A 58 -2.19 -5.18 11.61
N GLU A 59 -1.23 -4.77 12.43
CA GLU A 59 -1.03 -5.29 13.77
C GLU A 59 -1.26 -4.23 14.83
N ARG A 60 -1.66 -4.67 16.02
CA ARG A 60 -1.72 -3.85 17.23
C ARG A 60 -1.03 -4.57 18.37
N ILE A 61 -0.40 -3.81 19.26
CA ILE A 61 0.09 -4.32 20.54
C ILE A 61 -1.09 -4.40 21.51
N ASP A 62 -1.37 -5.60 22.02
CA ASP A 62 -2.42 -5.86 23.00
C ASP A 62 -2.02 -5.40 24.43
N GLU A 63 -2.94 -5.55 25.39
CA GLU A 63 -2.71 -5.14 26.78
C GLU A 63 -1.61 -5.94 27.48
N SER A 64 -1.25 -7.12 26.96
CA SER A 64 -0.17 -7.97 27.46
C SER A 64 1.17 -7.71 26.76
N GLY A 65 1.20 -6.84 25.75
CA GLY A 65 2.40 -6.52 24.97
C GLY A 65 2.64 -7.43 23.78
N HIS A 66 1.67 -8.28 23.39
CA HIS A 66 1.82 -9.14 22.20
C HIS A 66 1.30 -8.44 20.95
N LEU A 67 1.89 -8.79 19.80
CA LEU A 67 1.35 -8.41 18.50
C LEU A 67 0.10 -9.23 18.20
N MET A 68 -0.98 -8.53 17.89
CA MET A 68 -2.26 -9.08 17.46
C MET A 68 -2.55 -8.58 16.05
N THR A 69 -2.70 -9.52 15.10
CA THR A 69 -3.15 -9.20 13.75
C THR A 69 -4.63 -8.81 13.75
N LEU A 70 -4.92 -7.64 13.19
CA LEU A 70 -6.27 -7.12 13.02
C LEU A 70 -6.81 -7.36 11.61
N ALA A 71 -5.95 -7.26 10.60
CA ALA A 71 -6.30 -7.46 9.20
C ALA A 71 -5.08 -7.87 8.38
N GLU A 72 -5.34 -8.57 7.28
CA GLU A 72 -4.33 -8.97 6.31
C GLU A 72 -4.80 -8.62 4.90
N PHE A 73 -3.86 -8.17 4.09
CA PHE A 73 -4.08 -7.81 2.69
C PHE A 73 -3.12 -8.62 1.80
N PRO A 74 -3.43 -9.90 1.53
CA PRO A 74 -2.68 -10.72 0.60
C PRO A 74 -3.05 -10.36 -0.84
N LEU A 75 -2.05 -10.10 -1.68
CA LEU A 75 -2.23 -10.09 -3.13
C LEU A 75 -1.71 -11.39 -3.72
N SER A 76 -2.62 -12.18 -4.28
CA SER A 76 -2.35 -13.38 -5.08
C SER A 76 -2.15 -13.05 -6.56
#